data_AF-S7XCF5-F1
#
_entry.id   AF-S7XCF5-F1
#
_cell.length_a   1.000
_cell.length_b   1.000
_cell.length_c   1.000
_cell.angle_alpha   90.00
_cell.angle_beta   90.00
_cell.angle_gamma   90.00
#
_symmetry.space_group_name_H-M   'P 1'
#
loop_
_entity.id
_entity.type
_entity.pdbx_description
1 polymer ?
#
loop_
_entity_poly.entity_id
_entity_poly.type
_entity_poly.pdbx_seq_one_letter_code
_entity_poly.pdbx_strand_id
1 'polypeptide(L)'
;MAEPVIIPKISINQPKKSTSGLSLKSIREKKEHQLRQMEVVIDEENLPKEPVTQEALSEAWKLYTDQMDKKGEKIMASILQMDHPKLEGTTLYLTYSNNTNKIELERAEFPLMAFLKKNFLIMILN
;
A
#
# COMPACT_ATOMS: atom_id res chain seq x y z
N MET A 1 -1.13 42.21 -53.00
CA MET A 1 -2.03 41.04 -52.92
C MET A 1 -1.53 40.20 -51.76
N ALA A 2 -2.32 40.02 -50.70
CA ALA A 2 -1.94 39.23 -49.53
C ALA A 2 -2.71 37.90 -49.58
N GLU A 3 -1.99 36.78 -49.50
CA GLU A 3 -2.58 35.44 -49.49
C GLU A 3 -3.16 35.10 -48.10
N PRO A 4 -4.31 34.41 -48.00
CA PRO A 4 -4.92 34.08 -46.72
C PRO A 4 -4.27 32.83 -46.10
N VAL A 5 -3.82 32.97 -44.84
CA VAL A 5 -3.29 31.87 -44.03
C VAL A 5 -4.43 30.94 -43.60
N ILE A 6 -4.31 29.66 -43.94
CA ILE A 6 -5.26 28.60 -43.58
C ILE A 6 -5.00 28.15 -42.14
N ILE A 7 -5.96 28.38 -41.24
CA ILE A 7 -5.91 27.89 -39.86
C ILE A 7 -6.63 26.53 -39.81
N PRO A 8 -5.98 25.43 -39.39
CA PRO A 8 -6.63 24.13 -39.30
C PRO A 8 -7.68 24.14 -38.18
N LYS A 9 -8.93 23.86 -38.54
CA LYS A 9 -10.04 23.65 -37.59
C LYS A 9 -9.82 22.33 -36.85
N ILE A 10 -9.43 22.41 -35.59
CA ILE A 10 -9.37 21.25 -34.68
C ILE A 10 -10.81 20.88 -34.31
N SER A 11 -11.33 19.81 -34.90
CA SER A 11 -12.66 19.28 -34.55
C SER A 11 -12.52 18.33 -33.36
N ILE A 12 -12.74 18.83 -32.14
CA ILE A 12 -12.80 17.99 -30.93
C ILE A 12 -14.18 17.35 -30.89
N ASN A 13 -14.33 16.21 -31.59
CA ASN A 13 -15.55 15.42 -31.52
C ASN A 13 -15.45 14.44 -30.34
N GLN A 14 -16.38 14.61 -29.40
CA GLN A 14 -16.71 13.76 -28.24
C GLN A 14 -15.76 13.84 -27.02
N PRO A 15 -16.28 14.20 -25.82
CA PRO A 15 -15.52 14.05 -24.59
C PRO A 15 -15.30 12.56 -24.34
N LYS A 16 -14.09 12.06 -24.60
CA LYS A 16 -13.63 10.79 -24.04
C LYS A 16 -13.92 10.84 -22.55
N LYS A 17 -14.81 9.96 -22.07
CA LYS A 17 -15.10 9.80 -20.63
C LYS A 17 -13.76 9.76 -19.91
N SER A 18 -13.43 10.83 -19.20
CA SER A 18 -12.24 10.86 -18.37
C SER A 18 -12.48 9.85 -17.27
N THR A 19 -11.87 8.68 -17.40
CA THR A 19 -11.75 7.76 -16.28
C THR A 19 -10.87 8.49 -15.28
N SER A 20 -11.50 9.17 -14.33
CA SER A 20 -10.78 9.85 -13.26
C SER A 20 -9.87 8.82 -12.60
N GLY A 21 -8.64 9.21 -12.25
CA GLY A 21 -7.70 8.32 -11.54
C GLY A 21 -8.20 7.85 -10.16
N LEU A 22 -9.40 8.31 -9.75
CA LEU A 22 -10.13 7.96 -8.54
C LEU A 22 -11.31 7.02 -8.80
N SER A 23 -11.49 6.49 -10.01
CA SER A 23 -12.52 5.48 -10.28
C SER A 23 -12.29 4.25 -9.41
N LEU A 24 -13.36 3.64 -8.88
CA LEU A 24 -13.26 2.38 -8.12
C LEU A 24 -12.54 1.29 -8.92
N LYS A 25 -12.68 1.29 -10.25
CA LYS A 25 -11.96 0.37 -11.15
C LYS A 25 -10.47 0.67 -11.20
N SER A 26 -10.09 1.94 -11.33
CA SER A 26 -8.67 2.35 -11.37
C SER A 26 -7.95 2.16 -10.04
N ILE A 27 -8.64 2.34 -8.91
CA ILE A 27 -8.10 2.07 -7.57
C ILE A 27 -7.83 0.57 -7.39
N ARG A 28 -8.78 -0.30 -7.81
CA ARG A 28 -8.60 -1.75 -7.75
C ARG A 28 -7.47 -2.24 -8.66
N GLU A 29 -7.45 -1.81 -9.91
CA GLU A 29 -6.38 -2.16 -10.86
C GLU A 29 -5.01 -1.71 -10.34
N LYS A 30 -4.92 -0.52 -9.72
CA LYS A 30 -3.68 -0.04 -9.10
C LYS A 30 -3.26 -0.90 -7.90
N LYS A 31 -4.20 -1.30 -7.04
CA LYS A 31 -3.92 -2.19 -5.89
C LYS A 31 -3.48 -3.59 -6.36
N GLU A 32 -4.17 -4.18 -7.33
CA GLU A 32 -3.80 -5.47 -7.95
C GLU A 32 -2.42 -5.41 -8.60
N HIS A 33 -2.11 -4.33 -9.31
CA HIS A 33 -0.79 -4.15 -9.92
C HIS A 33 0.31 -4.03 -8.87
N GLN A 34 0.07 -3.30 -7.78
CA GLN A 34 1.01 -3.25 -6.65
C GLN A 34 1.23 -4.65 -6.05
N LEU A 35 0.16 -5.40 -5.77
CA LEU A 35 0.24 -6.77 -5.26
C LEU A 35 1.09 -7.67 -6.14
N ARG A 36 0.87 -7.65 -7.46
CA ARG A 36 1.69 -8.41 -8.43
C ARG A 36 3.16 -7.99 -8.41
N GLN A 37 3.45 -6.69 -8.30
CA GLN A 37 4.83 -6.24 -8.18
C GLN A 37 5.49 -6.74 -6.90
N MET A 38 4.75 -6.84 -5.78
CA MET A 38 5.29 -7.41 -4.54
C MET A 38 5.59 -8.90 -4.68
N GLU A 39 4.70 -9.70 -5.29
CA GLU A 39 4.96 -11.12 -5.57
C GLU A 39 6.20 -11.32 -6.46
N VAL A 40 6.41 -10.43 -7.44
CA VAL A 40 7.58 -10.50 -8.33
C VAL A 40 8.89 -10.10 -7.63
N VAL A 41 8.85 -9.19 -6.64
CA VAL A 41 10.04 -8.68 -5.95
C VAL A 41 10.44 -9.55 -4.75
N ILE A 42 9.49 -10.25 -4.14
CA ILE A 42 9.76 -11.17 -3.04
C ILE A 42 10.19 -12.50 -3.63
N ASP A 43 11.48 -12.77 -3.60
CA ASP A 43 12.05 -14.04 -4.03
C ASP A 43 11.63 -15.16 -3.06
N GLU A 44 10.73 -16.05 -3.52
CA GLU A 44 10.10 -17.07 -2.67
C GLU A 44 11.13 -18.01 -2.02
N GLU A 45 12.30 -18.20 -2.63
CA GLU A 45 13.38 -19.02 -2.08
C GLU A 45 14.07 -18.38 -0.86
N ASN A 46 14.04 -17.04 -0.76
CA ASN A 46 14.61 -16.25 0.32
C ASN A 46 13.58 -15.86 1.39
N LEU A 47 12.32 -16.27 1.24
CA LEU A 47 11.33 -16.06 2.29
C LEU A 47 11.71 -16.85 3.54
N PRO A 48 11.63 -16.22 4.73
CA PRO A 48 11.78 -16.93 5.99
C PRO A 48 10.83 -18.12 6.03
N LYS A 49 11.34 -19.31 6.33
CA LYS A 49 10.53 -20.55 6.41
C LYS A 49 10.06 -20.85 7.84
N GLU A 50 10.59 -20.10 8.80
CA GLU A 50 10.26 -20.26 10.21
C GLU A 50 8.96 -19.51 10.54
N PRO A 51 8.10 -20.10 11.38
CA PRO A 51 6.88 -19.44 11.83
C PRO A 51 7.23 -18.19 12.63
N VAL A 52 6.39 -17.18 12.48
CA VAL A 52 6.55 -15.89 13.18
C VAL A 52 6.17 -16.07 14.64
N THR A 53 6.95 -15.49 15.55
CA THR A 53 6.56 -15.35 16.95
C THR A 53 5.96 -13.96 17.19
N GLN A 54 5.09 -13.83 18.20
CA GLN A 54 4.52 -12.54 18.56
C GLN A 54 5.61 -11.53 18.94
N GLU A 55 6.70 -11.98 19.57
CA GLU A 55 7.83 -11.16 19.96
C GLU A 55 8.56 -10.60 18.74
N ALA A 56 8.87 -11.46 17.75
CA ALA A 56 9.53 -11.05 16.53
C ALA A 56 8.66 -10.08 15.72
N LEU A 57 7.35 -10.35 15.62
CA LEU A 57 6.39 -9.43 15.01
C LEU A 57 6.40 -8.07 15.71
N SER A 58 6.40 -8.05 17.04
CA SER A 58 6.39 -6.82 17.83
C SER A 58 7.67 -6.00 17.61
N GLU A 59 8.83 -6.66 17.51
CA GLU A 59 10.10 -6.02 17.20
C GLU A 59 10.10 -5.41 15.79
N ALA A 60 9.66 -6.15 14.77
CA ALA A 60 9.59 -5.61 13.41
C ALA A 60 8.55 -4.49 13.29
N TRP A 61 7.43 -4.59 14.01
CA TRP A 61 6.41 -3.53 14.07
C TRP A 61 7.01 -2.23 14.62
N LYS A 62 7.77 -2.32 15.71
CA LYS A 62 8.51 -1.17 16.27
C LYS A 62 9.53 -0.63 15.27
N LEU A 63 10.30 -1.52 14.62
CA LEU A 63 11.29 -1.12 13.63
C LEU A 63 10.66 -0.38 12.44
N TYR A 64 9.51 -0.85 11.94
CA TYR A 64 8.76 -0.19 10.87
C TYR A 64 8.22 1.15 11.33
N THR A 65 7.67 1.22 12.53
CA THR A 65 7.19 2.46 13.17
C THR A 65 8.29 3.51 13.24
N ASP A 66 9.49 3.13 13.69
CA ASP A 66 10.66 4.02 13.76
C ASP A 66 11.11 4.47 12.36
N GLN A 67 11.01 3.60 11.35
CA GLN A 67 11.29 3.98 9.96
C GLN A 67 10.29 5.01 9.44
N MET A 68 8.99 4.83 9.69
CA MET A 68 7.97 5.81 9.32
C MET A 68 8.22 7.15 10.01
N ASP A 69 8.57 7.12 11.29
CA ASP A 69 8.88 8.33 12.07
C ASP A 69 10.09 9.09 11.51
N LYS A 70 11.18 8.37 11.21
CA LYS A 70 12.41 8.92 10.61
C LYS A 70 12.20 9.45 9.20
N LYS A 71 11.32 8.82 8.42
CA LYS A 71 10.93 9.25 7.07
C LYS A 71 10.05 10.51 7.08
N GLY A 72 9.52 10.90 8.24
CA GLY A 72 8.61 12.02 8.40
C GLY A 72 7.14 11.66 8.21
N GLU A 73 6.81 10.37 8.11
CA GLU A 73 5.43 9.86 8.04
C GLU A 73 4.81 9.79 9.45
N LYS A 74 4.72 10.95 10.12
CA LYS A 74 4.32 11.06 11.54
C LYS A 74 2.93 10.51 11.83
N ILE A 75 1.99 10.67 10.90
CA ILE A 75 0.63 10.11 11.05
C ILE A 75 0.69 8.59 11.13
N MET A 76 1.41 7.95 10.19
CA MET A 76 1.56 6.50 10.19
C MET A 76 2.27 6.02 11.45
N ALA A 77 3.40 6.64 11.81
CA ALA A 77 4.11 6.32 13.04
C ALA A 77 3.20 6.43 14.27
N SER A 78 2.41 7.50 14.38
CA SER A 78 1.47 7.67 15.49
C SER A 78 0.41 6.57 15.54
N ILE A 79 -0.13 6.13 14.40
CA ILE A 79 -1.15 5.07 14.38
C ILE A 79 -0.52 3.73 14.80
N LEU A 80 0.65 3.39 14.26
CA LEU A 80 1.36 2.15 14.59
C LEU A 80 1.84 2.10 16.05
N GLN A 81 2.08 3.26 16.68
CA GLN A 81 2.40 3.35 18.12
C GLN A 81 1.18 3.14 19.01
N MET A 82 -0.02 3.51 18.53
CA MET A 82 -1.26 3.40 19.31
C MET A 82 -1.79 1.97 19.36
N ASP A 83 -1.69 1.25 18.24
CA ASP A 83 -2.29 -0.06 18.08
C ASP A 83 -1.20 -1.11 17.74
N HIS A 84 -1.14 -2.18 18.54
CA HIS A 84 -0.18 -3.27 18.36
C HIS A 84 -0.84 -4.50 17.72
N PRO A 85 -0.17 -5.15 16.75
CA PRO A 85 -0.72 -6.31 16.08
C PRO A 85 -0.75 -7.54 16.98
N LYS A 86 -1.73 -8.41 16.74
CA LYS A 86 -1.77 -9.76 17.29
C LYS A 86 -1.50 -10.78 16.19
N LEU A 87 -0.76 -11.83 16.53
CA LEU A 87 -0.48 -12.94 15.64
C LEU A 87 -1.26 -14.17 16.08
N GLU A 88 -2.03 -14.76 15.16
CA GLU A 88 -2.59 -16.11 15.34
C GLU A 88 -2.14 -16.99 14.18
N GLY A 89 -1.22 -17.92 14.46
CA GLY A 89 -0.55 -18.73 13.44
C GLY A 89 0.29 -17.86 12.50
N THR A 90 -0.15 -17.71 11.26
CA THR A 90 0.48 -16.86 10.22
C THR A 90 -0.39 -15.68 9.80
N THR A 91 -1.48 -15.43 10.54
CA THR A 91 -2.42 -14.35 10.29
C THR A 91 -2.16 -13.20 11.26
N LEU A 92 -1.98 -12.01 10.68
CA LEU A 92 -1.80 -10.75 11.38
C LEU A 92 -3.16 -10.10 11.62
N TYR A 93 -3.50 -9.81 12.87
CA TYR A 93 -4.73 -9.12 13.24
C TYR A 93 -4.43 -7.71 13.71
N LEU A 94 -5.06 -6.72 13.07
CA LEU A 94 -4.93 -5.31 13.45
C LEU A 94 -6.23 -4.79 14.06
N THR A 95 -6.10 -4.12 15.20
CA THR A 95 -7.19 -3.36 15.80
C THR A 95 -7.13 -1.92 15.36
N TYR A 96 -8.29 -1.33 15.08
CA TYR A 96 -8.39 0.07 14.71
C TYR A 96 -9.16 0.82 15.79
N SER A 97 -8.47 1.74 16.46
CA SER A 97 -9.08 2.63 17.46
C SER A 97 -10.17 3.54 16.89
N ASN A 98 -10.10 3.90 15.60
CA ASN A 98 -11.15 4.65 14.91
C ASN A 98 -11.13 4.40 13.37
N ASN A 99 -12.16 4.89 12.67
CA ASN A 99 -12.30 4.70 11.22
C ASN A 99 -11.22 5.42 10.39
N THR A 100 -10.69 6.55 10.87
CA THR A 100 -9.60 7.27 10.20
C THR A 100 -8.33 6.41 10.20
N ASN A 101 -7.97 5.85 11.35
CA ASN A 101 -6.80 4.99 11.50
C ASN A 101 -6.91 3.74 10.61
N LYS A 102 -8.12 3.17 10.50
CA LYS A 102 -8.40 2.08 9.57
C LYS A 102 -8.09 2.46 8.12
N ILE A 103 -8.63 3.58 7.64
CA ILE A 103 -8.43 4.03 6.26
C ILE A 103 -6.95 4.30 5.97
N GLU A 104 -6.23 4.91 6.92
CA GLU A 104 -4.79 5.19 6.76
C GLU A 104 -3.96 3.89 6.71
N LEU A 105 -4.27 2.90 7.54
CA LEU A 105 -3.61 1.60 7.48
C LEU A 105 -3.96 0.82 6.21
N GLU A 106 -5.22 0.83 5.76
CA GLU A 106 -5.61 0.19 4.49
C GLU A 106 -4.89 0.81 3.29
N ARG A 107 -4.61 2.12 3.33
CA ARG A 107 -3.82 2.81 2.30
C ARG A 107 -2.34 2.40 2.34
N ALA A 108 -1.81 2.16 3.53
CA ALA A 108 -0.42 1.73 3.74
C ALA A 108 -0.26 0.21 3.89
N GLU A 109 -1.32 -0.56 3.64
CA GLU A 109 -1.34 -2.02 3.78
C GLU A 109 -0.24 -2.64 2.93
N PHE A 110 -0.11 -2.18 1.69
CA PHE A 110 0.86 -2.70 0.75
C PHE A 110 2.33 -2.53 1.22
N PRO A 111 2.82 -1.31 1.51
CA PRO A 111 4.20 -1.14 2.00
C PRO A 111 4.44 -1.80 3.36
N LEU A 112 3.44 -1.81 4.26
CA LEU A 112 3.53 -2.50 5.54
C LEU A 112 3.70 -4.02 5.34
N MET A 113 2.85 -4.63 4.52
CA MET A 113 2.92 -6.06 4.23
C MET A 113 4.20 -6.46 3.50
N ALA A 114 4.69 -5.62 2.58
CA ALA A 114 5.96 -5.84 1.90
C ALA A 114 7.13 -5.87 2.91
N PHE A 115 7.14 -4.94 3.87
CA PHE A 115 8.14 -4.91 4.92
C PHE A 115 8.06 -6.14 5.83
N LEU A 116 6.86 -6.51 6.27
CA LEU A 116 6.67 -7.63 7.17
C LEU A 116 7.01 -8.97 6.50
N LYS A 117 6.56 -9.21 5.27
CA LYS A 117 6.86 -10.44 4.50
C LYS A 117 8.35 -10.61 4.19
N LYS A 118 9.11 -9.52 4.09
CA LYS A 118 10.57 -9.60 3.94
C LYS A 118 11.26 -10.16 5.18
N ASN A 119 10.70 -9.92 6.36
CA ASN A 119 11.27 -10.36 7.62
C ASN A 119 10.68 -11.69 8.10
N PHE A 120 9.48 -12.06 7.63
CA PHE A 120 8.68 -13.13 8.20
C PHE A 120 7.77 -13.86 7.21
N LEU A 121 7.42 -15.12 7.50
CA LEU A 121 6.36 -15.84 6.79
C LEU A 121 4.97 -15.41 7.27
N ILE A 122 4.46 -14.31 6.73
CA ILE A 122 3.10 -13.82 7.01
C ILE A 122 2.24 -13.99 5.77
N MET A 123 1.08 -14.62 5.93
CA MET A 123 0.21 -14.94 4.80
C MET A 123 -0.91 -13.91 4.60
N ILE A 124 -1.54 -13.46 5.69
CA ILE A 124 -2.79 -12.68 5.64
C ILE A 124 -2.79 -11.56 6.70
N LEU A 125 -3.37 -10.41 6.34
CA LEU A 125 -3.75 -9.34 7.26
C LEU A 125 -5.28 -9.33 7.43
N ASN A 126 -5.77 -9.24 8.67
CA ASN A 126 -7.20 -9.18 9.04
C ASN A 126 -7.52 -7.96 9.90
#